data_AF-A0A0H2ZAY7-F1
#
_entry.id   AF-A0A0H2ZAY7-F1
#
_cell.length_a   1.000
_cell.length_b   1.000
_cell.length_c   1.000
_cell.angle_alpha   90.00
_cell.angle_beta   90.00
_cell.angle_gamma   90.00
#
_symmetry.space_group_name_H-M   'P 1'
#
loop_
_entity.id
_entity.type
_entity.pdbx_description
1 polymer ?
#
loop_
_entity_poly.entity_id
_entity_poly.type
_entity_poly.pdbx_seq_one_letter_code
_entity_poly.pdbx_strand_id
1 'polypeptide(L)'
;MATVNSTETPVFSGWHMFATGACHGAEHEKISSSASVLNAISLIGKTVLVELVWEDDSETLWRCVRIAGVVLALEGVYEHPHFMVFSLFGSETYPSEMFWSDIRTLRVLKHRVD
;
A
#
# COMPACT_ATOMS: atom_id res chain seq x y z
N MET A 1 -14.18 -18.01 26.81
CA MET A 1 -14.50 -16.71 26.19
C MET A 1 -13.20 -15.94 26.07
N ALA A 2 -12.64 -15.82 24.86
CA ALA A 2 -11.39 -15.10 24.61
C ALA A 2 -11.69 -13.95 23.64
N THR A 3 -11.45 -12.73 24.08
CA THR A 3 -11.74 -11.50 23.35
C THR A 3 -10.62 -11.25 22.35
N VAL A 4 -10.93 -11.34 21.06
CA VAL A 4 -10.00 -11.01 19.97
C VAL A 4 -10.03 -9.49 19.75
N ASN A 5 -9.01 -8.80 20.23
CA ASN A 5 -8.80 -7.39 19.88
C ASN A 5 -7.98 -7.33 18.58
N SER A 6 -8.68 -7.39 17.45
CA SER A 6 -8.13 -7.09 16.13
C SER A 6 -8.01 -5.57 15.99
N THR A 7 -6.79 -5.04 16.07
CA THR A 7 -6.52 -3.65 15.69
C THR A 7 -6.49 -3.59 14.17
N GLU A 8 -7.65 -3.30 13.58
CA GLU A 8 -7.76 -2.97 12.15
C GLU A 8 -7.29 -1.52 11.97
N THR A 9 -6.15 -1.33 11.31
CA THR A 9 -5.73 0.00 10.87
C THR A 9 -6.49 0.33 9.59
N PRO A 10 -7.34 1.37 9.54
CA PRO A 10 -8.02 1.75 8.33
C PRO A 10 -7.00 2.31 7.33
N VAL A 11 -6.90 1.71 6.14
CA VAL A 11 -6.26 2.36 5.00
C VAL A 11 -7.24 3.42 4.50
N PHE A 12 -6.78 4.66 4.55
CA PHE A 12 -7.60 5.87 4.40
C PHE A 12 -8.21 5.97 2.99
N SER A 13 -9.55 5.97 2.92
CA SER A 13 -10.31 6.27 1.71
C SER A 13 -10.34 7.78 1.47
N GLY A 14 -9.51 8.27 0.55
CA GLY A 14 -9.41 9.70 0.26
C GLY A 14 -9.01 10.01 -1.17
N TRP A 15 -9.54 9.29 -2.15
CA TRP A 15 -9.28 9.54 -3.57
C TRP A 15 -10.61 9.61 -4.33
N HIS A 16 -11.27 10.75 -4.20
CA HIS A 16 -12.23 11.26 -5.18
C HIS A 16 -11.93 12.75 -5.38
N MET A 17 -12.04 13.21 -6.63
CA MET A 17 -11.85 14.57 -7.19
C MET A 17 -10.42 14.93 -7.64
N PHE A 18 -10.14 15.39 -8.86
CA PHE A 18 -10.96 15.73 -10.04
C PHE A 18 -10.05 15.91 -11.27
N ALA A 19 -10.57 15.55 -12.44
CA ALA A 19 -10.23 16.24 -13.68
C ALA A 19 -11.00 17.57 -13.77
N THR A 20 -10.43 18.53 -14.53
CA THR A 20 -10.94 19.84 -14.99
C THR A 20 -10.74 21.09 -14.10
N GLY A 21 -9.95 22.03 -14.63
CA GLY A 21 -10.39 23.43 -14.80
C GLY A 21 -10.09 24.44 -13.68
N ALA A 22 -8.92 25.09 -13.80
CA ALA A 22 -8.59 26.50 -13.53
C ALA A 22 -9.15 27.27 -12.29
N CYS A 23 -8.20 28.05 -11.72
CA CYS A 23 -8.32 29.34 -11.02
C CYS A 23 -8.45 29.37 -9.48
N HIS A 24 -7.37 29.91 -8.90
CA HIS A 24 -7.27 30.76 -7.70
C HIS A 24 -7.61 30.17 -6.32
N GLY A 25 -6.55 30.00 -5.53
CA GLY A 25 -6.51 30.49 -4.16
C GLY A 25 -7.14 29.59 -3.11
N ALA A 26 -6.38 28.61 -2.65
CA ALA A 26 -6.49 28.12 -1.28
C ALA A 26 -5.12 27.55 -0.86
N GLU A 27 -4.43 28.25 0.04
CA GLU A 27 -3.37 27.64 0.83
C GLU A 27 -4.00 26.51 1.64
N HIS A 28 -3.89 25.28 1.14
CA HIS A 28 -4.11 24.08 1.94
C HIS A 28 -2.76 23.66 2.50
N GLU A 29 -2.59 23.95 3.79
CA GLU A 29 -1.51 23.49 4.64
C GLU A 29 -1.31 21.97 4.45
N LYS A 30 -0.22 21.63 3.74
CA LYS A 30 0.06 20.30 3.21
C LYS A 30 0.67 19.40 4.30
N ILE A 31 -0.12 19.04 5.31
CA ILE A 31 0.25 17.97 6.24
C ILE A 31 -0.31 16.65 5.68
N SER A 32 0.34 15.99 4.70
CA SER A 32 0.08 14.56 4.42
C SER A 32 0.94 13.99 3.26
N SER A 33 2.23 13.69 3.50
CA SER A 33 3.00 12.81 2.59
C SER A 33 4.15 12.09 3.29
N SER A 34 4.80 12.75 4.25
CA SER A 34 5.86 12.13 5.06
C SER A 34 5.34 10.99 5.92
N ALA A 35 4.11 11.11 6.46
CA ALA A 35 3.49 10.08 7.28
C ALA A 35 3.17 8.79 6.49
N SER A 36 2.77 8.89 5.21
CA SER A 36 2.52 7.70 4.39
C SER A 36 3.82 7.02 3.93
N VAL A 37 4.84 7.80 3.55
CA VAL A 37 6.15 7.28 3.14
C VAL A 37 6.87 6.61 4.30
N LEU A 38 6.92 7.24 5.48
CA LEU A 38 7.55 6.63 6.67
C LEU A 38 6.84 5.36 7.09
N ASN A 39 5.51 5.31 6.98
CA ASN A 39 4.74 4.09 7.21
C ASN A 39 5.12 3.00 6.20
N ALA A 40 5.21 3.31 4.91
CA ALA A 40 5.61 2.36 3.87
C ALA A 40 7.04 1.82 4.12
N ILE A 41 7.99 2.69 4.45
CA ILE A 41 9.37 2.31 4.79
C ILE A 41 9.39 1.39 6.01
N SER A 42 8.55 1.65 7.02
CA SER A 42 8.44 0.81 8.23
C SER A 42 7.93 -0.61 7.95
N LEU A 43 7.40 -0.88 6.76
CA LEU A 43 6.94 -2.20 6.35
C LEU A 43 8.02 -3.05 5.69
N ILE A 44 9.17 -2.48 5.32
CA ILE A 44 10.28 -3.22 4.72
C ILE A 44 10.72 -4.35 5.67
N GLY A 45 10.92 -5.54 5.11
CA GLY A 45 11.25 -6.78 5.81
C GLY A 45 10.05 -7.50 6.44
N LYS A 46 8.89 -6.86 6.55
CA LYS A 46 7.68 -7.48 7.12
C LYS A 46 6.98 -8.37 6.11
N THR A 47 6.35 -9.41 6.65
CA THR A 47 5.40 -10.23 5.92
C THR A 47 4.00 -9.61 6.06
N VAL A 48 3.31 -9.44 4.94
CA VAL A 48 2.00 -8.80 4.89
C VAL A 48 1.01 -9.64 4.09
N LEU A 49 -0.26 -9.57 4.46
CA LEU A 49 -1.39 -10.00 3.64
C LEU A 49 -1.96 -8.77 2.95
N VAL A 50 -2.09 -8.84 1.63
CA VAL A 50 -2.54 -7.73 0.78
C VAL A 50 -3.76 -8.17 -0.02
N GLU A 51 -4.78 -7.34 -0.02
CA GLU A 51 -5.94 -7.44 -0.91
C GLU A 51 -5.72 -6.50 -2.09
N LEU A 52 -5.75 -7.07 -3.29
CA LEU A 52 -5.59 -6.35 -4.55
C LEU A 52 -6.92 -6.25 -5.28
N VAL A 53 -7.11 -5.13 -5.97
CA VAL A 53 -8.26 -4.85 -6.84
C VAL A 53 -7.81 -4.20 -8.13
N TRP A 54 -8.51 -4.51 -9.22
CA TRP A 54 -8.32 -3.87 -10.53
C TRP A 54 -9.66 -3.29 -10.99
N GLU A 55 -9.63 -2.15 -11.67
CA GLU A 55 -10.85 -1.43 -12.07
C GLU A 55 -11.80 -2.29 -12.93
N ASP A 56 -11.23 -3.17 -13.74
CA ASP A 56 -11.97 -4.04 -14.66
C ASP A 56 -12.34 -5.40 -14.08
N ASP A 57 -11.94 -5.70 -12.83
CA ASP A 57 -12.19 -7.01 -12.20
C ASP A 57 -12.98 -6.85 -10.90
N SER A 58 -14.15 -7.48 -10.85
CA SER A 58 -14.99 -7.51 -9.66
C SER A 58 -14.42 -8.40 -8.55
N GLU A 59 -13.51 -9.32 -8.88
CA GLU A 59 -12.89 -10.22 -7.91
C GLU A 59 -11.65 -9.60 -7.27
N THR A 60 -11.56 -9.71 -5.95
CA THR A 60 -10.38 -9.27 -5.19
C THR A 60 -9.36 -10.40 -5.11
N LEU A 61 -8.08 -10.09 -5.27
CA LEU A 61 -7.01 -11.07 -5.14
C LEU A 61 -6.24 -10.89 -3.83
N TRP A 62 -6.14 -11.97 -3.05
CA TRP A 62 -5.35 -11.97 -1.81
C TRP A 62 -3.96 -12.55 -2.02
N ARG A 63 -2.93 -11.84 -1.55
CA ARG A 63 -1.52 -12.24 -1.65
C ARG A 63 -0.82 -12.12 -0.30
N CYS A 64 -0.10 -13.18 0.10
CA CYS A 64 0.86 -13.13 1.20
C CYS A 64 2.24 -12.87 0.64
N VAL A 65 2.84 -11.73 0.99
CA VAL A 65 4.13 -11.29 0.45
C VAL A 65 5.06 -10.79 1.55
N ARG A 66 6.36 -10.79 1.26
CA ARG A 66 7.37 -10.07 2.05
C ARG A 66 7.80 -8.81 1.31
N ILE A 67 7.77 -7.66 2.00
CA ILE A 67 8.18 -6.39 1.41
C ILE A 67 9.71 -6.30 1.44
N ALA A 68 10.32 -6.20 0.26
CA ALA A 68 11.76 -6.04 0.07
C ALA A 68 12.17 -4.56 -0.01
N GLY A 69 11.31 -3.70 -0.55
CA GLY A 69 11.62 -2.29 -0.75
C GLY A 69 10.40 -1.45 -1.15
N VAL A 70 10.64 -0.16 -1.32
CA VAL A 70 9.64 0.83 -1.75
C VAL A 70 10.24 1.67 -2.86
N VAL A 71 9.50 1.84 -3.95
CA VAL A 71 9.78 2.86 -4.97
C VAL A 71 8.78 3.99 -4.77
N LEU A 72 9.28 5.20 -4.61
CA LEU A 72 8.47 6.39 -4.40
C LEU A 72 8.25 7.13 -5.72
N ALA A 73 7.16 7.89 -5.78
CA ALA A 73 6.93 8.80 -6.88
C ALA A 73 8.02 9.89 -6.91
N LEU A 74 8.48 10.21 -8.10
CA LEU A 74 9.39 11.30 -8.42
C LEU A 74 8.71 12.19 -9.46
N GLU A 75 8.31 13.39 -9.04
CA GLU A 75 7.56 14.35 -9.86
C GLU A 75 8.26 14.62 -11.20
N GLY A 76 7.51 14.47 -12.30
CA GLY A 76 8.01 14.65 -13.67
C GLY A 76 8.90 13.51 -14.19
N VAL A 77 9.11 12.44 -13.43
CA VAL A 77 9.94 11.29 -13.84
C VAL A 77 9.20 9.97 -13.71
N TYR A 78 8.57 9.71 -12.56
CA TYR A 78 7.91 8.44 -12.26
C TYR A 78 6.79 8.61 -11.24
N GLU A 79 5.55 8.35 -11.62
CA GLU A 79 4.37 8.72 -10.81
C GLU A 79 3.68 7.53 -10.12
N HIS A 80 4.26 6.33 -10.21
CA HIS A 80 3.61 5.08 -9.79
C HIS A 80 4.30 4.44 -8.58
N PRO A 81 4.11 4.97 -7.36
CA PRO A 81 4.74 4.41 -6.17
C PRO A 81 4.24 2.98 -5.93
N HIS A 82 5.17 2.12 -5.53
CA HIS A 82 4.90 0.69 -5.38
C HIS A 82 5.85 0.03 -4.37
N PHE A 83 5.45 -1.13 -3.87
CA PHE A 83 6.34 -2.01 -3.12
C PHE A 83 7.08 -2.95 -4.06
N MET A 84 8.32 -3.27 -3.69
CA MET A 84 9.02 -4.43 -4.23
C MET A 84 8.76 -5.61 -3.30
N VAL A 85 8.20 -6.70 -3.82
CA VAL A 85 7.70 -7.81 -3.00
C VAL A 85 8.15 -9.17 -3.49
N PHE A 86 8.36 -10.10 -2.55
CA PHE A 86 8.47 -11.54 -2.84
C PHE A 86 7.21 -12.25 -2.41
N SER A 87 6.68 -13.13 -3.26
CA SER A 87 5.62 -14.05 -2.87
C SER A 87 6.14 -15.03 -1.82
N LEU A 88 5.36 -15.32 -0.78
CA LEU A 88 5.74 -16.38 0.18
C LEU A 88 5.65 -17.79 -0.41
N PHE A 89 4.93 -17.94 -1.51
CA PHE A 89 4.70 -19.22 -2.19
C PHE A 89 5.39 -19.29 -3.56
N GLY A 90 6.10 -18.23 -3.95
CA GLY A 90 6.81 -18.13 -5.22
C GLY A 90 8.25 -18.63 -5.09
N SER A 91 8.82 -19.07 -6.21
CA SER A 91 10.25 -19.34 -6.36
C SER A 91 10.94 -18.23 -7.15
N GLU A 92 10.45 -17.00 -7.01
CA GLU A 92 10.93 -15.83 -7.77
C GLU A 92 12.36 -15.48 -7.35
N THR A 93 13.25 -15.31 -8.33
CA THR A 93 14.64 -14.87 -8.08
C THR A 93 14.71 -13.38 -7.70
N TYR A 94 13.79 -12.57 -8.21
CA TYR A 94 13.76 -11.12 -8.05
C TYR A 94 12.38 -10.67 -7.56
N PRO A 95 12.29 -9.53 -6.85
CA PRO A 95 11.02 -9.04 -6.35
C PRO A 95 10.16 -8.51 -7.49
N SER A 96 8.84 -8.70 -7.37
CA SER A 96 7.83 -8.15 -8.27
C SER A 96 7.37 -6.78 -7.78
N GLU A 97 6.88 -5.96 -8.71
CA GLU A 97 6.26 -4.67 -8.41
C GLU A 97 4.82 -4.87 -7.89
N MET A 98 4.43 -4.10 -6.87
CA MET A 98 3.07 -4.07 -6.32
C MET A 98 2.62 -2.63 -6.12
N PHE A 99 1.87 -2.12 -7.10
CA PHE A 99 1.43 -0.72 -7.18
C PHE A 99 0.46 -0.36 -6.08
N TRP A 100 0.62 0.83 -5.49
CA TRP A 100 -0.27 1.30 -4.43
C TRP A 100 -1.71 1.54 -4.92
N SER A 101 -1.88 1.84 -6.21
CA SER A 101 -3.20 1.97 -6.86
C SER A 101 -4.04 0.71 -6.75
N ASP A 102 -3.38 -0.46 -6.73
CA ASP A 102 -4.03 -1.75 -6.80
C ASP A 102 -4.31 -2.30 -5.38
N ILE A 103 -3.75 -1.67 -4.33
CA ILE A 103 -3.87 -2.15 -2.95
C ILE A 103 -5.15 -1.60 -2.32
N ARG A 104 -6.09 -2.49 -2.03
CA ARG A 104 -7.28 -2.16 -1.25
C ARG A 104 -7.03 -2.21 0.25
N THR A 105 -6.39 -3.29 0.73
CA THR A 105 -6.05 -3.45 2.15
C THR A 105 -4.69 -4.10 2.33
N LEU A 106 -4.00 -3.75 3.42
CA LEU A 106 -2.71 -4.32 3.80
C LEU A 106 -2.68 -4.59 5.31
N ARG A 107 -2.32 -5.82 5.70
CA ARG A 107 -2.23 -6.25 7.10
C ARG A 107 -0.88 -6.89 7.37
N VAL A 108 -0.16 -6.41 8.39
CA VAL A 108 1.10 -7.03 8.83
C VAL A 108 0.79 -8.35 9.53
N LEU A 109 1.39 -9.44 9.04
CA LEU A 109 1.31 -10.73 9.70
C LEU A 109 2.43 -10.82 10.75
N LYS A 110 2.03 -10.96 12.02
CA LYS A 110 2.98 -11.20 13.11
C LYS A 110 3.28 -12.69 13.17
N HIS A 111 4.56 -13.04 13.24
CA HIS A 111 4.96 -14.38 13.61
C HIS A 111 4.49 -14.64 15.05
N ARG A 112 3.57 -15.59 15.24
CA ARG A 112 3.30 -16.12 16.58
C ARG A 112 4.43 -17.10 16.90
N VAL A 113 5.25 -16.76 17.89
CA VAL A 113 6.07 -17.75 18.58
C VAL A 113 5.19 -18.22 19.72
N ASP A 114 4.57 -19.39 19.55
CA ASP A 114 3.91 -20.11 20.64
C ASP A 114 4.96 -20.88 21.46
#